data_AF-A0ABC8JL46-F1
#
_entry.id   AF-A0ABC8JL46-F1
#
_cell.length_a   1.000
_cell.length_b   1.000
_cell.length_c   1.000
_cell.angle_alpha   90.00
_cell.angle_beta   90.00
_cell.angle_gamma   90.00
#
_symmetry.space_group_name_H-M   'P 1'
#
loop_
_entity.id
_entity.type
_entity.pdbx_description
1 polymer ?
#
loop_
_entity_poly.entity_id
_entity_poly.type
_entity_poly.pdbx_seq_one_letter_code
_entity_poly.pdbx_strand_id
1 'polypeptide(L)'
;MGKLLEARINLMATDDHLKRLRESNYGLLMADYEVLKFGNVVKLFCAIQNVQKLSLNADTLKVLSLCTESIPMFNNLKFLVVSSEEDRGWQAMPAENLLLY
;
A
#
# COMPACT_ATOMS: atom_id res chain seq x y z
N MET A 1 15.24 -24.68 -1.70
CA MET A 1 14.23 -23.62 -1.48
C MET A 1 13.74 -23.10 -2.83
N GLY A 2 12.44 -23.06 -3.07
CA GLY A 2 11.87 -22.38 -4.24
C GLY A 2 11.91 -20.85 -4.08
N LYS A 3 12.07 -20.10 -5.18
CA LYS A 3 11.91 -18.64 -5.17
C LYS A 3 10.44 -18.29 -5.36
N LEU A 4 9.91 -17.37 -4.57
CA LEU A 4 8.55 -16.84 -4.75
C LEU A 4 8.52 -15.99 -6.02
N LEU A 5 7.81 -16.44 -7.06
CA LEU A 5 7.77 -15.77 -8.36
C LEU A 5 6.60 -14.78 -8.48
N GLU A 6 5.43 -15.15 -7.96
CA GLU A 6 4.19 -14.36 -8.02
C GLU A 6 3.61 -14.20 -6.62
N ALA A 7 3.12 -13.01 -6.31
CA ALA A 7 2.31 -12.72 -5.13
C ALA A 7 1.03 -11.98 -5.53
N ARG A 8 -0.08 -12.32 -4.85
CA ARG A 8 -1.35 -11.61 -4.94
C ARG A 8 -1.75 -11.21 -3.53
N ILE A 9 -1.88 -9.92 -3.29
CA ILE A 9 -2.17 -9.36 -1.96
C ILE A 9 -3.44 -8.51 -2.06
N ASN A 10 -4.35 -8.75 -1.13
CA ASN A 10 -5.52 -7.91 -0.90
C ASN A 10 -5.53 -7.49 0.58
N LEU A 11 -5.34 -6.21 0.85
CA LEU A 11 -5.49 -5.59 2.15
C LEU A 11 -6.74 -4.70 2.12
N MET A 12 -7.63 -4.93 3.09
CA MET A 12 -8.81 -4.10 3.31
C MET A 12 -8.72 -3.45 4.69
N ALA A 13 -9.03 -2.15 4.75
CA ALA A 13 -9.20 -1.43 5.99
C ALA A 13 -10.63 -0.87 6.04
N THR A 14 -11.31 -1.04 7.17
CA THR A 14 -12.64 -0.46 7.37
C THR A 14 -12.55 1.07 7.46
N ASP A 15 -13.61 1.77 7.07
CA ASP A 15 -13.64 3.24 7.14
C ASP A 15 -13.42 3.75 8.57
N ASP A 16 -13.85 3.00 9.58
CA ASP A 16 -13.55 3.30 10.99
C ASP A 16 -12.05 3.22 11.31
N HIS A 17 -11.35 2.20 10.79
CA HIS A 17 -9.89 2.12 10.93
C HIS A 17 -9.21 3.30 10.23
N LEU A 18 -9.70 3.69 9.05
CA LEU A 18 -9.18 4.80 8.26
C LEU A 18 -9.46 6.18 8.89
N LYS A 19 -10.63 6.36 9.48
CA LYS A 19 -11.05 7.59 10.17
C LYS A 19 -10.22 7.81 11.43
N ARG A 20 -10.06 6.76 12.25
CA ARG A 20 -9.18 6.81 13.44
C ARG A 20 -7.74 7.17 13.09
N LEU A 21 -7.22 6.72 11.93
CA LEU A 21 -5.88 7.08 11.45
C LEU A 21 -5.77 8.58 11.13
N ARG A 22 -6.74 9.14 10.42
CA ARG A 22 -6.77 10.57 10.07
C ARG A 22 -6.93 11.45 11.30
N GLU A 23 -7.78 11.05 12.25
CA GLU A 23 -8.02 11.78 13.50
C GLU A 23 -6.83 11.72 14.45
N SER A 24 -6.12 10.58 14.49
CA SER A 24 -4.90 10.45 15.28
C SER A 24 -3.78 11.36 14.79
N ASN A 25 -3.66 11.62 13.47
CA ASN A 25 -2.62 12.51 12.93
C ASN A 25 -2.72 13.96 13.44
N TYR A 26 -3.89 14.41 13.93
CA TYR A 26 -4.03 15.74 14.55
C TYR A 26 -3.65 15.77 16.04
N GLY A 27 -3.53 14.62 16.72
CA GLY A 27 -3.19 14.51 18.15
C GLY A 27 -1.77 14.01 18.46
N LEU A 28 -0.98 13.63 17.44
CA LEU A 28 0.28 12.89 17.57
C LEU A 28 1.55 13.76 17.70
N LEU A 29 1.48 14.92 18.36
CA LEU A 29 2.72 15.58 18.80
C LEU A 29 3.33 14.93 20.05
N MET A 30 2.70 13.92 20.66
CA MET A 30 3.13 13.36 21.95
C MET A 30 2.90 11.84 22.02
N ALA A 31 3.71 11.02 21.31
CA ALA A 31 4.08 9.66 21.74
C ALA A 31 4.87 8.95 20.63
N ASP A 32 6.20 8.92 20.77
CA ASP A 32 7.16 8.19 19.94
C ASP A 32 7.03 6.63 20.00
N TYR A 33 5.85 6.09 20.33
CA TYR A 33 5.61 4.65 20.44
C TYR A 33 4.41 4.12 19.64
N GLU A 34 3.63 4.98 18.97
CA GLU A 34 2.51 4.56 18.10
C GLU A 34 2.77 4.71 16.58
N VAL A 35 3.98 5.07 16.17
CA VAL A 35 4.33 5.43 14.78
C VAL A 35 4.63 4.19 13.89
N LEU A 36 4.01 3.04 14.18
CA LEU A 36 4.08 1.85 13.32
C LEU A 36 2.69 1.27 13.04
N LYS A 37 1.67 2.12 12.85
CA LYS A 37 0.29 1.66 12.57
C LYS A 37 0.21 0.74 11.34
N PHE A 38 1.24 0.77 10.48
CA PHE A 38 1.39 -0.12 9.33
C PHE A 38 2.71 -0.90 9.29
N GLY A 39 3.45 -0.99 10.40
CA GLY A 39 4.73 -1.72 10.44
C GLY A 39 4.62 -3.19 9.99
N ASN A 40 3.47 -3.84 10.23
CA ASN A 40 3.22 -5.20 9.73
C ASN A 40 2.95 -5.24 8.22
N VAL A 41 2.31 -4.22 7.65
CA VAL A 41 2.13 -4.08 6.21
C VAL A 41 3.50 -3.89 5.55
N VAL A 42 4.32 -2.99 6.07
CA VAL A 42 5.68 -2.76 5.56
C VAL A 42 6.51 -4.05 5.63
N LYS A 43 6.49 -4.77 6.76
CA LYS A 43 7.16 -6.07 6.92
C LYS A 43 6.69 -7.11 5.89
N LEU A 44 5.39 -7.18 5.61
CA LEU A 44 4.83 -8.08 4.61
C LEU A 44 5.40 -7.75 3.21
N PHE A 45 5.42 -6.48 2.83
CA PHE A 45 5.97 -6.06 1.53
C PHE A 45 7.49 -6.31 1.47
N CYS A 46 8.22 -6.13 2.58
CA CYS A 46 9.65 -6.47 2.66
C CYS A 46 9.90 -7.96 2.46
N ALA A 47 9.04 -8.82 2.99
CA ALA A 47 9.15 -10.27 2.83
C ALA A 47 8.95 -10.71 1.37
N ILE A 48 8.13 -9.98 0.60
CA ILE A 48 7.82 -10.32 -0.80
C ILE A 48 8.54 -9.45 -1.85
N GLN A 49 9.48 -8.59 -1.45
CA GLN A 49 10.13 -7.59 -2.33
C GLN A 49 10.83 -8.18 -3.58
N ASN A 50 11.09 -9.49 -3.61
CA ASN A 50 11.81 -10.18 -4.68
C ASN A 50 10.90 -10.86 -5.73
N VAL A 51 9.58 -10.69 -5.67
CA VAL A 51 8.65 -11.27 -6.65
C VAL A 51 8.84 -10.67 -8.04
N GLN A 52 8.54 -11.46 -9.08
CA GLN A 52 8.50 -10.99 -10.47
C GLN A 52 7.12 -10.48 -10.88
N LYS A 53 6.07 -10.96 -10.21
CA LYS A 53 4.71 -10.49 -10.46
C LYS A 53 4.00 -10.22 -9.14
N LEU A 54 3.41 -9.02 -9.04
CA LEU A 54 2.64 -8.57 -7.90
C LEU A 54 1.26 -8.15 -8.37
N SER A 55 0.22 -8.73 -7.80
CA SER A 55 -1.16 -8.29 -8.01
C SER A 55 -1.71 -7.66 -6.74
N LEU A 56 -2.22 -6.44 -6.87
CA LEU A 56 -2.83 -5.65 -5.80
C LEU A 56 -4.25 -5.25 -6.22
N ASN A 57 -5.10 -4.95 -5.26
CA ASN A 57 -6.36 -4.25 -5.53
C ASN A 57 -6.32 -2.78 -5.07
N ALA A 58 -7.33 -2.01 -5.47
CA ALA A 58 -7.48 -0.60 -5.11
C ALA A 58 -7.47 -0.36 -3.59
N ASP A 59 -8.10 -1.24 -2.80
CA ASP A 59 -8.11 -1.12 -1.34
C ASP A 59 -6.70 -1.30 -0.75
N THR A 60 -5.88 -2.18 -1.32
CA THR A 60 -4.49 -2.33 -0.92
C THR A 60 -3.71 -1.05 -1.18
N LEU A 61 -3.90 -0.41 -2.33
CA LEU A 61 -3.26 0.87 -2.62
C LEU A 61 -3.68 1.97 -1.64
N LYS A 62 -4.96 2.02 -1.25
CA LYS A 62 -5.47 2.94 -0.22
C LYS A 62 -4.77 2.72 1.12
N VAL A 63 -4.60 1.47 1.55
CA VAL A 63 -3.85 1.13 2.77
C VAL A 63 -2.38 1.56 2.66
N LEU A 64 -1.74 1.30 1.52
CA LEU A 64 -0.35 1.70 1.30
C LEU A 64 -0.17 3.22 1.28
N SER A 65 -1.13 3.99 0.76
CA SER A 65 -1.10 5.46 0.74
C SER A 65 -1.12 6.10 2.14
N LEU A 66 -1.50 5.31 3.16
CA LEU A 66 -1.56 5.75 4.56
C LEU A 66 -0.34 5.29 5.36
N CYS A 67 0.51 4.44 4.77
CA CYS A 67 1.76 4.04 5.39
C CYS A 67 2.72 5.24 5.39
N THR A 68 3.19 5.63 6.57
CA THR A 68 4.20 6.70 6.70
C THR A 68 5.61 6.18 6.45
N GLU A 69 5.83 4.87 6.61
CA GLU A 69 7.10 4.24 6.27
C GLU A 69 7.17 3.90 4.77
N SER A 70 8.37 4.01 4.20
CA SER A 70 8.60 3.66 2.80
C SER A 70 8.37 2.16 2.55
N ILE A 71 7.48 1.85 1.60
CA ILE A 71 7.34 0.50 1.04
C ILE A 71 8.65 0.11 0.32
N PRO A 72 9.12 -1.15 0.41
CA PRO A 72 10.37 -1.56 -0.23
C PRO A 72 10.31 -1.41 -1.75
N MET A 73 11.49 -1.17 -2.33
CA MET A 73 11.65 -1.14 -3.78
C MET A 73 11.66 -2.57 -4.34
N PHE A 74 10.77 -2.84 -5.30
CA PHE A 74 10.64 -4.16 -5.91
C PHE A 74 11.58 -4.31 -7.12
N ASN A 75 12.88 -4.49 -6.86
CA ASN A 75 13.91 -4.53 -7.91
C ASN A 75 13.76 -5.68 -8.92
N ASN A 76 13.03 -6.74 -8.57
CA ASN A 76 12.83 -7.92 -9.42
C ASN A 76 11.46 -7.96 -10.11
N LEU A 77 10.60 -6.96 -9.86
CA LEU A 77 9.23 -6.92 -10.37
C LEU A 77 9.21 -6.62 -11.86
N LYS A 78 8.55 -7.50 -12.61
CA LYS A 78 8.34 -7.39 -14.07
C LYS A 78 6.89 -7.05 -14.40
N PHE A 79 5.96 -7.48 -13.56
CA PHE A 79 4.53 -7.30 -13.77
C PHE A 79 3.88 -6.77 -12.49
N LEU A 80 3.32 -5.57 -12.56
CA LEU A 80 2.41 -5.04 -11.56
C LEU A 80 0.98 -5.08 -12.13
N VAL A 81 0.11 -5.82 -11.47
CA VAL A 81 -1.33 -5.86 -11.79
C VAL A 81 -2.06 -5.13 -10.69
N VAL A 82 -2.84 -4.11 -11.06
CA VAL A 82 -3.74 -3.42 -10.15
C VAL A 82 -5.16 -3.66 -10.62
N SER A 83 -5.98 -4.24 -9.76
CA SER A 83 -7.40 -4.47 -10.03
C SER A 83 -8.27 -3.52 -9.19
N SER A 84 -9.36 -3.02 -9.77
CA SER A 84 -10.39 -2.27 -9.05
C SER A 84 -11.77 -2.88 -9.34
N GLU A 85 -12.73 -2.62 -8.46
CA GLU A 85 -14.14 -2.91 -8.75
C GLU A 85 -14.65 -1.92 -9.80
N GLU A 86 -15.53 -2.38 -10.69
CA GLU A 86 -16.02 -1.60 -11.85
C GLU A 86 -16.70 -0.29 -11.43
N ASP A 87 -17.36 -0.30 -10.27
CA ASP A 87 -18.06 0.83 -9.66
C ASP A 87 -17.15 1.85 -8.96
N ARG A 88 -15.96 1.42 -8.50
CA ARG A 88 -15.00 2.31 -7.82
C ARG A 88 -14.01 2.98 -8.77
N GLY A 89 -13.84 2.44 -9.97
CA GLY A 89 -12.93 2.97 -11.00
C GLY A 89 -11.46 3.06 -10.54
N TRP A 90 -10.64 3.80 -11.28
CA TRP A 90 -9.22 4.06 -10.98
C TRP A 90 -9.00 5.31 -10.11
N GLN A 91 -10.00 5.75 -9.34
CA GLN A 91 -9.97 7.04 -8.61
C GLN A 91 -8.83 7.17 -7.56
N ALA A 92 -8.15 6.07 -7.23
CA ALA A 92 -6.98 6.04 -6.34
C ALA A 92 -5.62 6.05 -7.06
N MET A 93 -5.59 5.94 -8.40
CA MET A 93 -4.37 6.16 -9.16
C MET A 93 -4.12 7.68 -9.18
N PRO A 94 -2.92 8.16 -8.81
CA PRO A 94 -2.62 9.56 -9.02
C PRO A 94 -2.86 9.85 -10.50
N ALA A 95 -3.69 10.87 -10.78
CA ALA A 95 -3.74 11.42 -12.12
C ALA A 95 -2.35 11.97 -12.38
N GLU A 96 -1.50 11.17 -13.05
CA GLU A 96 -0.29 11.72 -13.62
C GLU A 96 -0.76 12.80 -14.60
N ASN A 97 -0.53 14.04 -14.20
CA ASN A 97 -0.59 15.17 -15.08
C ASN A 97 0.58 15.00 -16.07
N LEU A 98 0.43 14.13 -17.05
CA LEU A 98 1.36 13.91 -18.19
C LEU A 98 1.29 15.06 -19.20
N LEU A 99 0.93 16.26 -18.75
CA LEU A 99 1.04 17.50 -19.50
C LEU A 99 1.71 18.53 -18.59
N LEU A 100 3.04 18.64 -18.72
CA LEU A 100 3.77 19.85 -19.13
C LEU A 100 5.22 19.80 -18.61
N TYR A 101 6.14 19.66 -19.59
CA TYR A 101 7.59 19.91 -19.61
C TYR A 101 8.53 19.04 -18.75
#